data_AF-A0A482X776-F1
#
_entry.id   AF-A0A482X776-F1
#
_cell.length_a   1.000
_cell.length_b   1.000
_cell.length_c   1.000
_cell.angle_alpha   90.00
_cell.angle_beta   90.00
_cell.angle_gamma   90.00
#
_symmetry.space_group_name_H-M   'P 1'
#
loop_
_entity.id
_entity.type
_entity.pdbx_description
1 polymer ?
#
loop_
_entity_poly.entity_id
_entity_poly.type
_entity_poly.pdbx_seq_one_letter_code
_entity_poly.pdbx_strand_id
1 'polypeptide(L)'
;GPNGCRQCTSSHCRKTCEGQVVDSLSAAQNLTGCTHIVGSLIISLKTGSDKFIQPELQQSLGSIQEIDGSLKIVRTFPLVSLNFLRNLRIIHGKKLLFNDNKSFVVAENHNLQELWDWNQRPGSRLQILNGSVFFHYNPKLCLSLIKSFIKEINFTKTIGLLDISEESNGDKFPCKTVNLNVSVLKRYNESVELYIEKPKDKEMFSRYILYYVKSPFQNISYEEPDDCGDYGWKTKDISSDWKFDEPQNITYPITQLEPNTQYAFYVKTYTIDSFALKSGVQYFRTLPSKPTFPTKLSGISETSSSITLKWNPPLISNGKLEKYIIHGYKQKMDLAFYLDRD
;
A
#
# COMPACT_ATOMS: atom_id res chain seq x y z
N GLY A 1 -48.32 28.14 -8.04
CA GLY A 1 -48.59 28.31 -9.47
C GLY A 1 -48.21 27.04 -10.23
N PRO A 2 -48.62 26.86 -11.50
CA PRO A 2 -48.42 25.62 -12.26
C PRO A 2 -46.95 25.27 -12.56
N ASN A 3 -45.99 26.14 -12.21
CA ASN A 3 -44.54 25.91 -12.30
C ASN A 3 -43.89 25.90 -10.90
N GLY A 4 -44.38 25.07 -9.97
CA GLY A 4 -43.81 24.92 -8.64
C GLY A 4 -43.43 23.47 -8.34
N CYS A 5 -42.40 23.26 -7.51
CA CYS A 5 -42.05 21.92 -7.01
C CYS A 5 -43.19 21.35 -6.17
N ARG A 6 -43.56 20.09 -6.42
CA ARG A 6 -44.49 19.33 -5.58
C ARG A 6 -43.73 18.30 -4.77
N GLN A 7 -44.17 18.08 -3.55
CA GLN A 7 -43.61 17.04 -2.70
C GLN A 7 -43.88 15.66 -3.33
N CYS A 8 -42.84 14.85 -3.42
CA CYS A 8 -42.96 13.49 -3.96
C CYS A 8 -43.75 12.61 -2.98
N THR A 9 -44.55 11.70 -3.55
CA THR A 9 -45.38 10.76 -2.79
C THR A 9 -44.55 9.68 -2.08
N SER A 10 -43.39 9.34 -2.63
CA SER A 10 -42.35 8.57 -1.95
C SER A 10 -41.40 9.50 -1.17
N SER A 11 -40.76 8.99 -0.12
CA SER A 11 -39.77 9.73 0.67
C SER A 11 -38.59 10.27 -0.16
N HIS A 12 -38.41 9.79 -1.40
CA HIS A 12 -37.35 10.17 -2.32
C HIS A 12 -37.94 10.49 -3.70
N CYS A 13 -37.59 11.66 -4.25
CA CYS A 13 -38.00 12.07 -5.60
C CYS A 13 -37.16 11.38 -6.66
N ARG A 14 -37.81 10.80 -7.68
CA ARG A 14 -37.11 10.23 -8.83
C ARG A 14 -36.58 11.37 -9.71
N LYS A 15 -35.27 11.41 -9.91
CA LYS A 15 -34.61 12.27 -10.91
C LYS A 15 -34.01 11.38 -12.00
N THR A 16 -34.56 11.50 -13.20
CA THR A 16 -34.11 10.72 -14.36
C THR A 16 -33.06 11.49 -15.15
N CYS A 17 -31.98 10.81 -15.54
CA CYS A 17 -30.87 11.39 -16.30
C CYS A 17 -30.44 10.40 -17.39
N GLU A 18 -29.89 10.92 -18.48
CA GLU A 18 -29.36 10.07 -19.57
C GLU A 18 -28.05 9.40 -19.14
N GLY A 19 -27.84 8.18 -19.64
CA GLY A 19 -26.61 7.43 -19.49
C GLY A 19 -25.47 8.07 -20.27
N GLN A 20 -24.28 8.04 -19.69
CA GLN A 20 -23.09 8.66 -20.29
C GLN A 20 -21.81 7.95 -19.84
N VAL A 21 -20.69 8.37 -20.43
CA VAL A 21 -19.34 8.00 -19.99
C VAL A 21 -18.86 9.04 -18.98
N VAL A 22 -18.44 8.56 -17.81
CA VAL A 22 -17.82 9.33 -16.74
C VAL A 22 -16.32 9.10 -16.82
N ASP A 23 -15.63 9.94 -17.60
CA ASP A 23 -14.18 9.93 -17.82
C ASP A 23 -13.43 11.06 -17.07
N SER A 24 -14.20 11.90 -16.37
CA SER A 24 -13.72 13.02 -15.56
C SER A 24 -14.66 13.28 -14.38
N LEU A 25 -14.18 13.98 -13.35
CA LEU A 25 -15.02 14.37 -12.21
C LEU A 25 -16.14 15.32 -12.63
N SER A 26 -15.88 16.23 -13.57
CA SER A 26 -16.90 17.11 -14.14
C SER A 26 -18.01 16.33 -14.84
N ALA A 27 -17.68 15.26 -15.57
CA ALA A 27 -18.69 14.39 -16.17
C ALA A 27 -19.55 13.67 -15.10
N ALA A 28 -18.95 13.27 -13.98
CA ALA A 28 -19.68 12.70 -12.84
C ALA A 28 -20.67 13.72 -12.25
N GLN A 29 -20.25 14.96 -12.06
CA GLN A 29 -21.05 16.04 -11.47
C GLN A 29 -22.35 16.32 -12.25
N ASN A 30 -22.38 16.09 -13.56
CA ASN A 30 -23.60 16.18 -14.37
C ASN A 30 -24.71 15.23 -13.90
N LEU A 31 -24.36 14.14 -13.19
CA LEU A 31 -25.30 13.16 -12.65
C LEU A 31 -25.67 13.40 -11.18
N THR A 32 -25.23 14.53 -10.60
CA THR A 32 -25.51 14.85 -9.19
C THR A 32 -27.01 14.82 -8.89
N GLY A 33 -27.37 14.01 -7.90
CA GLY A 33 -28.76 13.83 -7.45
C GLY A 33 -29.64 12.98 -8.39
N CYS A 34 -29.12 12.46 -9.51
CA CYS A 34 -29.84 11.53 -10.36
C CYS A 34 -30.10 10.22 -9.59
N THR A 35 -31.32 9.71 -9.67
CA THR A 35 -31.71 8.46 -9.02
C THR A 35 -31.94 7.33 -10.03
N HIS A 36 -32.27 7.68 -11.28
CA HIS A 36 -32.51 6.72 -12.35
C HIS A 36 -31.75 7.13 -13.62
N ILE A 37 -31.00 6.20 -14.18
CA ILE A 37 -30.26 6.40 -15.43
C ILE A 37 -30.97 5.69 -16.57
N VAL A 38 -31.32 6.44 -17.62
CA VAL A 38 -31.86 5.91 -18.88
C VAL A 38 -30.67 5.58 -19.79
N GLY A 39 -30.54 4.31 -20.18
CA GLY A 39 -29.38 3.83 -20.91
C GLY A 39 -28.28 3.30 -20.00
N SER A 40 -27.03 3.29 -20.48
CA SER A 40 -25.89 2.68 -19.78
C SER A 40 -25.00 3.73 -19.13
N LEU A 41 -24.37 3.37 -18.02
CA LEU A 41 -23.38 4.19 -17.33
C LEU A 41 -22.00 3.53 -17.46
N ILE A 42 -21.02 4.26 -17.97
CA ILE A 42 -19.64 3.78 -18.10
C ILE A 42 -18.75 4.69 -17.26
N ILE A 43 -17.94 4.14 -16.35
CA ILE A 43 -17.00 4.88 -15.51
C ILE A 43 -15.60 4.48 -15.94
N SER A 44 -14.76 5.46 -16.32
CA SER A 44 -13.40 5.25 -16.81
C SER A 44 -12.48 6.41 -16.45
N LEU A 45 -12.06 6.48 -15.18
CA LEU A 45 -11.15 7.52 -14.70
C LEU A 45 -9.70 7.02 -14.70
N LYS A 46 -8.87 7.56 -15.59
CA LYS A 46 -7.48 7.09 -15.74
C LYS A 46 -6.51 7.70 -14.73
N THR A 47 -6.84 8.85 -14.16
CA THR A 47 -5.93 9.63 -13.30
C THR A 47 -6.63 10.11 -12.03
N GLY A 48 -5.84 10.45 -11.02
CA GLY A 48 -6.32 10.88 -9.70
C GLY A 48 -5.78 9.98 -8.59
N SER A 49 -6.28 10.18 -7.38
CA SER A 49 -6.01 9.33 -6.21
C SER A 49 -7.34 9.00 -5.54
N ASP A 50 -7.50 7.76 -5.06
CA ASP A 50 -8.73 7.26 -4.42
C ASP A 50 -9.26 8.23 -3.36
N LYS A 51 -8.36 8.78 -2.53
CA LYS A 51 -8.65 9.72 -1.44
C LYS A 51 -9.44 10.95 -1.90
N PHE A 52 -9.25 11.38 -3.15
CA PHE A 52 -9.94 12.54 -3.71
C PHE A 52 -11.11 12.13 -4.61
N ILE A 53 -10.97 11.07 -5.39
CA ILE A 53 -12.01 10.69 -6.35
C ILE A 53 -13.21 10.00 -5.69
N GLN A 54 -13.00 9.23 -4.61
CA GLN A 54 -14.07 8.45 -4.00
C GLN A 54 -15.15 9.35 -3.36
N PRO A 55 -14.80 10.40 -2.58
CA PRO A 55 -15.79 11.36 -2.06
C PRO A 55 -16.55 12.09 -3.18
N GLU A 56 -15.84 12.51 -4.24
CA GLU A 56 -16.44 13.23 -5.36
C GLU A 56 -17.42 12.34 -6.16
N LEU A 57 -17.03 11.10 -6.43
CA LEU A 57 -17.90 10.11 -7.07
C LEU A 57 -19.10 9.77 -6.18
N GLN A 58 -18.92 9.71 -4.86
CA GLN A 58 -20.02 9.44 -3.94
C GLN A 58 -21.00 10.61 -3.91
N GLN A 59 -20.52 11.86 -3.92
CA GLN A 59 -21.37 13.04 -4.01
C GLN A 59 -22.15 13.08 -5.33
N SER A 60 -21.47 12.78 -6.44
CA SER A 60 -22.04 12.87 -7.77
C SER A 60 -22.98 11.70 -8.12
N LEU A 61 -22.56 10.47 -7.82
CA LEU A 61 -23.21 9.24 -8.30
C LEU A 61 -23.92 8.46 -7.19
N GLY A 62 -23.69 8.81 -5.92
CA GLY A 62 -24.19 8.03 -4.79
C GLY A 62 -25.71 8.03 -4.63
N SER A 63 -26.43 8.98 -5.25
CA SER A 63 -27.90 9.01 -5.28
C SER A 63 -28.52 8.03 -6.28
N ILE A 64 -27.74 7.47 -7.22
CA ILE A 64 -28.25 6.58 -8.26
C ILE A 64 -28.77 5.29 -7.62
N GLN A 65 -29.99 4.90 -7.98
CA GLN A 65 -30.70 3.72 -7.49
C GLN A 65 -30.93 2.69 -8.59
N GLU A 66 -31.15 3.13 -9.82
CA GLU A 66 -31.51 2.25 -10.93
C GLU A 66 -30.81 2.66 -12.23
N ILE A 67 -30.37 1.67 -13.01
CA ILE A 67 -29.77 1.87 -14.34
C ILE A 67 -30.51 0.98 -15.34
N ASP A 68 -31.08 1.59 -16.39
CA ASP A 68 -31.86 0.86 -17.40
C ASP A 68 -30.98 -0.08 -18.26
N GLY A 69 -29.79 0.35 -18.65
CA GLY A 69 -28.86 -0.40 -19.49
C GLY A 69 -27.85 -1.22 -18.70
N SER A 70 -26.57 -1.04 -19.03
CA SER A 70 -25.43 -1.68 -18.36
C SER A 70 -24.68 -0.68 -17.47
N LEU A 71 -24.01 -1.21 -16.44
CA LEU A 71 -23.01 -0.49 -15.66
C LEU A 71 -21.64 -1.07 -15.98
N LYS A 72 -20.74 -0.24 -16.50
CA LYS A 72 -19.35 -0.63 -16.80
C LYS A 72 -18.39 0.23 -16.00
N ILE A 73 -17.50 -0.38 -15.26
CA ILE A 73 -16.43 0.29 -14.52
C ILE A 73 -15.14 -0.27 -15.09
N VAL A 74 -14.53 0.50 -15.98
CA VAL A 74 -13.43 0.01 -16.83
C VAL A 74 -12.28 0.99 -16.85
N ARG A 75 -11.04 0.50 -16.72
CA ARG A 75 -9.83 1.35 -16.74
C ARG A 75 -9.90 2.51 -15.73
N THR A 76 -10.51 2.27 -14.57
CA THR A 76 -10.61 3.24 -13.49
C THR A 76 -9.47 3.02 -12.50
N PHE A 77 -8.25 3.40 -12.89
CA PHE A 77 -7.03 3.06 -12.16
C PHE A 77 -6.92 3.56 -10.71
N PRO A 78 -7.39 4.76 -10.32
CA PRO A 78 -7.28 5.23 -8.96
C PRO A 78 -8.35 4.66 -8.02
N LEU A 79 -9.32 3.90 -8.50
CA LEU A 79 -10.47 3.44 -7.71
C LEU A 79 -10.11 2.21 -6.87
N VAL A 80 -10.40 2.26 -5.57
CA VAL A 80 -10.15 1.13 -4.64
C VAL A 80 -11.43 0.35 -4.28
N SER A 81 -12.61 0.99 -4.29
CA SER A 81 -13.89 0.34 -3.98
C SER A 81 -15.08 0.85 -4.81
N LEU A 82 -16.17 0.09 -4.91
CA LEU A 82 -17.43 0.52 -5.56
C LEU A 82 -18.44 1.14 -4.57
N ASN A 83 -18.04 1.39 -3.33
CA ASN A 83 -18.90 1.88 -2.25
C ASN A 83 -19.56 3.23 -2.55
N PHE A 84 -18.97 4.04 -3.43
CA PHE A 84 -19.55 5.32 -3.86
C PHE A 84 -20.95 5.18 -4.48
N LEU A 85 -21.25 4.05 -5.16
CA LEU A 85 -22.59 3.71 -5.66
C LEU A 85 -23.49 3.13 -4.56
N ARG A 86 -23.53 3.80 -3.40
CA ARG A 86 -24.15 3.28 -2.17
C ARG A 86 -25.63 2.89 -2.31
N ASN A 87 -26.40 3.64 -3.12
CA ASN A 87 -27.85 3.46 -3.26
C ASN A 87 -28.27 2.60 -4.46
N LEU A 88 -27.33 2.12 -5.30
CA LEU A 88 -27.66 1.38 -6.51
C LEU A 88 -28.30 0.01 -6.20
N ARG A 89 -29.55 -0.18 -6.60
CA ARG A 89 -30.36 -1.38 -6.29
C ARG A 89 -30.69 -2.22 -7.50
N ILE A 90 -30.84 -1.64 -8.69
CA ILE A 90 -31.29 -2.39 -9.86
C ILE A 90 -30.47 -2.01 -11.10
N ILE A 91 -29.93 -3.01 -11.78
CA ILE A 91 -29.43 -2.91 -13.16
C ILE A 91 -30.38 -3.73 -14.03
N HIS A 92 -31.11 -3.04 -14.91
CA HIS A 92 -32.16 -3.67 -15.69
C HIS A 92 -31.61 -4.46 -16.89
N GLY A 93 -30.50 -4.04 -17.51
CA GLY A 93 -29.94 -4.72 -18.69
C GLY A 93 -30.85 -4.64 -19.93
N LYS A 94 -31.51 -3.49 -20.13
CA LYS A 94 -32.32 -3.19 -21.33
C LYS A 94 -31.39 -2.83 -22.49
N LYS A 95 -31.78 -3.21 -23.71
CA LYS A 95 -31.08 -2.84 -24.97
C LYS A 95 -29.59 -3.20 -24.98
N LEU A 96 -29.21 -4.35 -24.40
CA LEU A 96 -27.86 -4.88 -24.51
C LEU A 96 -27.56 -5.24 -25.97
N LEU A 97 -26.32 -4.98 -26.43
CA LEU A 97 -25.91 -5.31 -27.79
C LEU A 97 -25.83 -6.83 -27.95
N PHE A 98 -26.17 -7.37 -29.11
CA PHE A 98 -26.21 -8.82 -29.36
C PHE A 98 -24.87 -9.52 -29.05
N ASN A 99 -23.75 -8.84 -29.34
CA ASN A 99 -22.39 -9.35 -29.08
C ASN A 99 -21.79 -8.90 -27.73
N ASP A 100 -22.54 -8.10 -26.95
CA ASP A 100 -22.11 -7.62 -25.64
C ASP A 100 -23.30 -7.62 -24.67
N ASN A 101 -23.74 -8.84 -24.33
CA ASN A 101 -24.85 -9.10 -23.43
C ASN A 101 -24.49 -8.88 -21.93
N LYS A 102 -23.39 -8.18 -21.64
CA LYS A 102 -22.90 -7.93 -20.29
C LYS A 102 -23.57 -6.69 -19.71
N SER A 103 -24.30 -6.86 -18.61
CA SER A 103 -24.99 -5.75 -17.93
C SER A 103 -24.19 -5.18 -16.77
N PHE A 104 -23.23 -5.93 -16.22
CA PHE A 104 -22.30 -5.45 -15.22
C PHE A 104 -20.87 -5.84 -15.58
N VAL A 105 -20.03 -4.85 -15.86
CA VAL A 105 -18.64 -5.05 -16.31
C VAL A 105 -17.70 -4.34 -15.34
N VAL A 106 -16.74 -5.08 -14.79
CA VAL A 106 -15.66 -4.55 -13.95
C VAL A 106 -14.35 -5.07 -14.55
N ALA A 107 -13.63 -4.21 -15.29
CA ALA A 107 -12.42 -4.67 -15.97
C ALA A 107 -11.29 -3.64 -16.02
N GLU A 108 -10.04 -4.11 -16.01
CA GLU A 108 -8.85 -3.25 -16.08
C GLU A 108 -8.79 -2.20 -14.95
N ASN A 109 -9.37 -2.48 -13.77
CA ASN A 109 -9.30 -1.60 -12.60
C ASN A 109 -8.16 -2.05 -11.69
N HIS A 110 -6.95 -1.57 -12.00
CA HIS A 110 -5.71 -2.09 -11.40
C HIS A 110 -5.61 -1.95 -9.89
N ASN A 111 -6.28 -0.98 -9.26
CA ASN A 111 -6.23 -0.79 -7.81
C ASN A 111 -7.51 -1.17 -7.07
N LEU A 112 -8.52 -1.67 -7.78
CA LEU A 112 -9.79 -2.07 -7.18
C LEU A 112 -9.55 -3.28 -6.27
N GLN A 113 -9.90 -3.14 -5.00
CA GLN A 113 -9.71 -4.17 -3.97
C GLN A 113 -11.04 -4.70 -3.44
N GLU A 114 -12.08 -3.87 -3.48
CA GLU A 114 -13.39 -4.20 -2.91
C GLU A 114 -14.52 -3.82 -3.87
N LEU A 115 -15.65 -4.53 -3.80
CA LEU A 115 -16.87 -4.15 -4.51
C LEU A 115 -17.72 -3.26 -3.60
N TRP A 116 -18.67 -3.85 -2.88
CA TRP A 116 -19.50 -3.14 -1.91
C TRP A 116 -19.33 -3.73 -0.51
N ASP A 117 -19.27 -2.86 0.50
CA ASP A 117 -19.55 -3.25 1.89
C ASP A 117 -21.07 -3.37 2.07
N TRP A 118 -21.53 -4.61 1.99
CA TRP A 118 -22.92 -4.98 2.12
C TRP A 118 -23.54 -4.65 3.48
N ASN A 119 -22.74 -4.49 4.54
CA ASN A 119 -23.25 -4.14 5.87
C ASN A 119 -23.55 -2.65 5.99
N GLN A 120 -22.92 -1.81 5.16
CA GLN A 120 -23.07 -0.36 5.19
C GLN A 120 -24.07 0.18 4.16
N ARG A 121 -24.54 -0.67 3.23
CA ARG A 121 -25.44 -0.22 2.16
C ARG A 121 -26.86 0.06 2.65
N PRO A 122 -27.42 1.24 2.32
CA PRO A 122 -28.82 1.56 2.63
C PRO A 122 -29.79 0.89 1.64
N GLY A 123 -30.63 -0.02 2.16
CA GLY A 123 -31.75 -0.63 1.43
C GLY A 123 -31.49 -2.04 0.93
N SER A 124 -32.17 -2.44 -0.15
CA SER A 124 -32.08 -3.80 -0.70
C SER A 124 -30.73 -4.07 -1.37
N ARG A 125 -30.33 -5.34 -1.40
CA ARG A 125 -29.20 -5.81 -2.21
C ARG A 125 -29.38 -5.46 -3.69
N LEU A 126 -28.26 -5.33 -4.41
CA LEU A 126 -28.27 -5.10 -5.84
C LEU A 126 -28.91 -6.29 -6.57
N GLN A 127 -29.73 -6.00 -7.57
CA GLN A 127 -30.31 -6.98 -8.47
C GLN A 127 -29.92 -6.67 -9.90
N ILE A 128 -29.51 -7.70 -10.63
CA ILE A 128 -29.22 -7.63 -12.07
C ILE A 128 -30.30 -8.44 -12.78
N LEU A 129 -31.24 -7.75 -13.44
CA LEU A 129 -32.43 -8.38 -14.03
C LEU A 129 -32.10 -9.06 -15.37
N ASN A 130 -31.24 -8.44 -16.18
CA ASN A 130 -30.82 -8.99 -17.46
C ASN A 130 -29.33 -8.81 -17.75
N GLY A 131 -28.81 -9.63 -18.67
CA GLY A 131 -27.39 -9.68 -19.03
C GLY A 131 -26.52 -10.55 -18.12
N SER A 132 -25.26 -10.76 -18.53
CA SER A 132 -24.22 -11.42 -17.74
C SER A 132 -23.36 -10.41 -16.97
N VAL A 133 -22.53 -10.93 -16.08
CA VAL A 133 -21.49 -10.19 -15.35
C VAL A 133 -20.14 -10.44 -16.02
N PHE A 134 -19.18 -9.52 -15.87
CA PHE A 134 -17.84 -9.69 -16.43
C PHE A 134 -16.76 -9.08 -15.54
N PHE A 135 -15.77 -9.89 -15.16
CA PHE A 135 -14.67 -9.51 -14.29
C PHE A 135 -13.33 -9.99 -14.86
N HIS A 136 -12.50 -9.06 -15.32
CA HIS A 136 -11.19 -9.36 -15.92
C HIS A 136 -10.18 -8.27 -15.61
N TYR A 137 -8.91 -8.62 -15.46
CA TYR A 137 -7.80 -7.67 -15.25
C TYR A 137 -8.04 -6.73 -14.06
N ASN A 138 -8.54 -7.28 -12.95
CA ASN A 138 -8.65 -6.57 -11.68
C ASN A 138 -7.63 -7.19 -10.69
N PRO A 139 -6.33 -6.90 -10.86
CA PRO A 139 -5.26 -7.65 -10.20
C PRO A 139 -5.23 -7.53 -8.67
N LYS A 140 -5.89 -6.52 -8.09
CA LYS A 140 -6.05 -6.39 -6.64
C LYS A 140 -7.43 -6.82 -6.11
N LEU A 141 -8.35 -7.24 -6.98
CA LEU A 141 -9.70 -7.67 -6.60
C LEU A 141 -9.79 -9.19 -6.52
N CYS A 142 -10.01 -9.68 -5.30
CA CYS A 142 -9.99 -11.11 -5.03
C CYS A 142 -11.16 -11.88 -5.62
N LEU A 143 -10.86 -13.07 -6.18
CA LEU A 143 -11.88 -13.97 -6.72
C LEU A 143 -12.92 -14.37 -5.67
N SER A 144 -12.53 -14.51 -4.40
CA SER A 144 -13.45 -14.78 -3.28
C SER A 144 -14.47 -13.65 -3.08
N LEU A 145 -14.06 -12.40 -3.25
CA LEU A 145 -14.96 -11.24 -3.17
C LEU A 145 -15.92 -11.20 -4.35
N ILE A 146 -15.48 -11.57 -5.55
CA ILE A 146 -16.35 -11.71 -6.72
C ILE A 146 -17.37 -12.83 -6.48
N LYS A 147 -16.93 -14.02 -6.03
CA LYS A 147 -17.83 -15.14 -5.68
C LYS A 147 -18.83 -14.76 -4.59
N SER A 148 -18.40 -14.03 -3.56
CA SER A 148 -19.28 -13.48 -2.52
C SER A 148 -20.27 -12.48 -3.09
N PHE A 149 -19.85 -11.58 -3.97
CA PHE A 149 -20.75 -10.63 -4.65
C PHE A 149 -21.86 -11.35 -5.43
N ILE A 150 -21.51 -12.38 -6.22
CA ILE A 150 -22.49 -13.18 -6.98
C ILE A 150 -23.54 -13.80 -6.05
N LYS A 151 -23.11 -14.30 -4.90
CA LYS A 151 -24.00 -14.84 -3.87
C LYS A 151 -24.87 -13.75 -3.23
N GLU A 152 -24.31 -12.60 -2.87
CA GLU A 152 -25.03 -11.50 -2.21
C GLU A 152 -26.11 -10.88 -3.09
N ILE A 153 -25.93 -10.87 -4.41
CA ILE A 153 -26.95 -10.40 -5.36
C ILE A 153 -27.93 -11.49 -5.78
N ASN A 154 -27.79 -12.72 -5.25
CA ASN A 154 -28.53 -13.90 -5.65
C ASN A 154 -28.58 -14.07 -7.18
N PHE A 155 -27.43 -13.98 -7.85
CA PHE A 155 -27.39 -14.04 -9.31
C PHE A 155 -27.80 -15.45 -9.80
N THR A 156 -28.92 -15.54 -10.51
CA THR A 156 -29.51 -16.82 -10.93
C THR A 156 -29.13 -17.23 -12.35
N LYS A 157 -28.57 -16.33 -13.16
CA LYS A 157 -28.20 -16.62 -14.55
C LYS A 157 -26.87 -17.37 -14.60
N THR A 158 -26.73 -18.24 -15.60
CA THR A 158 -25.48 -18.97 -15.84
C THR A 158 -24.35 -18.00 -16.13
N ILE A 159 -23.24 -18.15 -15.39
CA ILE A 159 -21.99 -17.43 -15.62
C ILE A 159 -21.19 -18.26 -16.64
N GLY A 160 -20.82 -17.65 -17.76
CA GLY A 160 -19.99 -18.30 -18.77
C GLY A 160 -18.56 -18.53 -18.26
N LEU A 161 -17.89 -19.54 -18.80
CA LEU A 161 -16.50 -19.90 -18.43
C LEU A 161 -15.51 -18.73 -18.62
N LEU A 162 -15.80 -17.81 -19.53
CA LEU A 162 -14.97 -16.65 -19.84
C LEU A 162 -15.48 -15.33 -19.23
N ASP A 163 -16.54 -15.37 -18.42
CA ASP A 163 -17.10 -14.15 -17.83
C ASP A 163 -16.26 -13.65 -16.66
N ILE A 164 -15.64 -14.56 -15.89
CA ILE A 164 -14.79 -14.25 -14.74
C ILE A 164 -13.46 -14.96 -14.94
N SER A 165 -12.39 -14.20 -15.17
CA SER A 165 -11.04 -14.77 -15.32
C SER A 165 -10.42 -15.08 -13.96
N GLU A 166 -10.07 -16.34 -13.70
CA GLU A 166 -9.33 -16.72 -12.48
C GLU A 166 -7.85 -16.29 -12.54
N GLU A 167 -7.33 -16.03 -13.74
CA GLU A 167 -5.92 -15.69 -13.98
C GLU A 167 -5.61 -14.19 -13.84
N SER A 168 -6.63 -13.33 -13.92
CA SER A 168 -6.43 -11.86 -13.98
C SER A 168 -7.17 -11.08 -12.88
N ASN A 169 -7.83 -11.78 -11.96
CA ASN A 169 -8.49 -11.17 -10.81
C ASN A 169 -7.81 -11.63 -9.52
N GLY A 170 -7.20 -10.69 -8.79
CA GLY A 170 -6.47 -10.98 -7.55
C GLY A 170 -5.07 -11.56 -7.77
N ASP A 171 -4.50 -11.46 -8.97
CA ASP A 171 -3.20 -12.03 -9.35
C ASP A 171 -1.98 -11.21 -8.92
N LYS A 172 -2.16 -9.95 -8.48
CA LYS A 172 -1.06 -9.08 -8.00
C LYS A 172 -1.26 -8.52 -6.60
N PHE A 173 -2.22 -9.04 -5.85
CA PHE A 173 -2.45 -8.64 -4.46
C PHE A 173 -2.89 -9.81 -3.60
N PRO A 174 -2.39 -9.89 -2.37
CA PRO A 174 -2.79 -10.96 -1.49
C PRO A 174 -4.22 -10.80 -0.97
N CYS A 175 -5.03 -11.82 -1.20
CA CYS A 175 -6.45 -11.80 -0.88
C CYS A 175 -6.79 -12.07 0.58
N LYS A 176 -5.85 -12.67 1.30
CA LYS A 176 -5.96 -12.88 2.73
C LYS A 176 -4.60 -12.57 3.33
N THR A 177 -4.59 -11.70 4.32
CA THR A 177 -3.41 -11.38 5.12
C THR A 177 -3.49 -12.09 6.46
N VAL A 178 -2.46 -12.86 6.79
CA VAL A 178 -2.27 -13.38 8.15
C VAL A 178 -0.91 -12.90 8.66
N ASN A 179 -0.77 -12.78 9.98
CA ASN A 179 0.44 -12.24 10.59
C ASN A 179 1.58 -13.25 10.52
N LEU A 180 2.70 -12.83 9.93
CA LEU A 180 3.96 -13.57 9.97
C LEU A 180 4.73 -13.21 11.24
N ASN A 181 5.21 -14.21 11.97
CA ASN A 181 6.03 -14.00 13.15
C ASN A 181 7.49 -13.79 12.74
N VAL A 182 8.03 -12.63 13.10
CA VAL A 182 9.45 -12.30 12.94
C VAL A 182 9.96 -11.66 14.22
N SER A 183 11.26 -11.72 14.48
CA SER A 183 11.88 -11.07 15.64
C SER A 183 13.36 -10.79 15.38
N VAL A 184 13.97 -9.99 16.26
CA VAL A 184 15.41 -9.72 16.24
C VAL A 184 16.11 -10.65 17.21
N LEU A 185 17.08 -11.44 16.72
CA LEU A 185 17.91 -12.30 17.56
C LEU A 185 19.09 -11.53 18.15
N LYS A 186 19.89 -10.92 17.28
CA LYS A 186 21.13 -10.24 17.67
C LYS A 186 21.29 -8.94 16.91
N ARG A 187 21.95 -7.99 17.57
CA ARG A 187 22.24 -6.66 17.04
C ARG A 187 23.74 -6.42 17.11
N TYR A 188 24.28 -5.85 16.05
CA TYR A 188 25.66 -5.39 15.97
C TYR A 188 25.67 -3.92 15.60
N ASN A 189 26.86 -3.33 15.49
CA ASN A 189 27.03 -1.94 15.10
C ASN A 189 26.62 -1.68 13.64
N GLU A 190 26.87 -2.62 12.73
CA GLU A 190 26.60 -2.44 11.29
C GLU A 190 25.75 -3.58 10.70
N SER A 191 25.16 -4.43 11.55
CA SER A 191 24.30 -5.53 11.13
C SER A 191 23.26 -5.92 12.18
N VAL A 192 22.26 -6.67 11.75
CA VAL A 192 21.25 -7.30 12.60
C VAL A 192 21.01 -8.73 12.12
N GLU A 193 20.73 -9.64 13.05
CA GLU A 193 20.34 -11.01 12.77
C GLU A 193 18.86 -11.17 13.12
N LEU A 194 18.04 -11.46 12.10
CA LEU A 194 16.59 -11.64 12.24
C LEU A 194 16.23 -13.12 12.35
N TYR A 195 15.15 -13.40 13.06
CA TYR A 195 14.51 -14.71 13.11
C TYR A 195 13.11 -14.64 12.51
N ILE A 196 12.80 -15.59 11.63
CA ILE A 196 11.55 -15.66 10.89
C ILE A 196 10.97 -17.05 11.12
N GLU A 197 9.78 -17.11 11.74
CA GLU A 197 9.09 -18.36 11.97
C GLU A 197 8.45 -18.84 10.67
N LYS A 198 8.69 -20.10 10.30
CA LYS A 198 8.00 -20.73 9.18
C LYS A 198 6.51 -20.87 9.54
N PRO A 199 5.58 -20.40 8.71
CA PRO A 199 4.16 -20.62 8.92
C PRO A 199 3.88 -22.12 9.03
N LYS A 200 3.03 -22.52 9.98
CA LYS A 200 2.69 -23.92 10.22
C LYS A 200 1.71 -24.50 9.19
N ASP A 201 1.09 -23.64 8.39
CA ASP A 201 0.17 -24.06 7.34
C ASP A 201 0.91 -24.83 6.25
N LYS A 202 0.28 -25.89 5.72
CA LYS A 202 0.82 -26.72 4.62
C LYS A 202 0.91 -25.98 3.28
N GLU A 203 0.62 -24.68 3.26
CA GLU A 203 0.69 -23.86 2.06
C GLU A 203 2.14 -23.65 1.63
N MET A 204 2.40 -23.89 0.34
CA MET A 204 3.72 -23.69 -0.24
C MET A 204 3.90 -22.21 -0.56
N PHE A 205 4.53 -21.50 0.38
CA PHE A 205 4.99 -20.13 0.16
C PHE A 205 6.13 -20.15 -0.86
N SER A 206 5.93 -19.47 -1.98
CA SER A 206 6.88 -19.46 -3.09
C SER A 206 7.96 -18.38 -2.93
N ARG A 207 7.71 -17.34 -2.12
CA ARG A 207 8.63 -16.21 -2.01
C ARG A 207 8.56 -15.49 -0.67
N TYR A 208 9.70 -15.17 -0.07
CA TYR A 208 9.84 -14.32 1.12
C TYR A 208 10.67 -13.07 0.78
N ILE A 209 10.12 -11.88 1.06
CA ILE A 209 10.75 -10.59 0.80
C ILE A 209 10.83 -9.80 2.11
N LEU A 210 12.05 -9.46 2.51
CA LEU A 210 12.36 -8.61 3.65
C LEU A 210 12.45 -7.15 3.21
N TYR A 211 11.77 -6.28 3.95
CA TYR A 211 11.75 -4.83 3.76
C TYR A 211 12.38 -4.17 4.98
N TYR A 212 13.27 -3.20 4.78
CA TYR A 212 13.83 -2.40 5.87
C TYR A 212 14.16 -0.97 5.43
N VAL A 213 14.03 -0.01 6.36
CA VAL A 213 14.28 1.41 6.12
C VAL A 213 14.78 2.10 7.39
N LYS A 214 15.55 3.19 7.27
CA LYS A 214 15.91 4.03 8.42
C LYS A 214 14.65 4.72 8.95
N SER A 215 14.41 4.64 10.25
CA SER A 215 13.22 5.24 10.87
C SER A 215 13.58 5.87 12.22
N PRO A 216 13.80 7.19 12.28
CA PRO A 216 14.09 7.89 13.53
C PRO A 216 12.97 7.76 14.57
N PHE A 217 11.72 7.65 14.09
CA PHE A 217 10.51 7.53 14.89
C PHE A 217 9.84 6.17 14.67
N GLN A 218 9.00 5.72 15.61
CA GLN A 218 8.24 4.47 15.50
C GLN A 218 6.79 4.72 15.05
N ASN A 219 6.63 5.52 13.99
CA ASN A 219 5.34 6.02 13.54
C ASN A 219 5.09 5.78 12.04
N ILE A 220 5.77 4.80 11.44
CA ILE A 220 5.54 4.46 10.05
C ILE A 220 4.11 3.92 9.92
N SER A 221 3.23 4.67 9.27
CA SER A 221 1.96 4.14 8.78
C SER A 221 2.25 3.22 7.61
N TYR A 222 1.56 2.08 7.56
CA TYR A 222 1.66 1.11 6.47
C TYR A 222 1.13 1.70 5.17
N GLU A 223 1.89 2.58 4.54
CA GLU A 223 1.75 2.78 3.10
C GLU A 223 2.59 1.68 2.47
N GLU A 224 1.89 0.69 1.92
CA GLU A 224 2.55 -0.35 1.16
C GLU A 224 3.38 0.34 0.07
N PRO A 225 4.67 0.02 -0.08
CA PRO A 225 5.42 0.50 -1.22
C PRO A 225 4.67 0.03 -2.46
N ASP A 226 4.01 0.95 -3.17
CA ASP A 226 3.55 0.66 -4.52
C ASP A 226 4.78 0.19 -5.30
N ASP A 227 4.62 -0.77 -6.21
CA ASP A 227 5.71 -1.37 -7.00
C ASP A 227 6.55 -0.34 -7.79
N CYS A 228 6.12 0.94 -7.83
CA CYS A 228 6.82 2.07 -8.45
C CYS A 228 7.17 3.21 -7.48
N GLY A 229 6.88 3.06 -6.18
CA GLY A 229 7.03 4.09 -5.14
C GLY A 229 8.29 3.91 -4.30
N ASP A 230 9.32 4.70 -4.61
CA ASP A 230 10.58 4.75 -3.86
C ASP A 230 10.40 5.50 -2.52
N TYR A 231 9.67 4.90 -1.57
CA TYR A 231 9.56 5.39 -0.20
C TYR A 231 10.83 5.12 0.64
N GLY A 232 11.97 4.82 -0.01
CA GLY A 232 13.25 4.54 0.63
C GLY A 232 13.36 3.16 1.29
N TRP A 233 12.36 2.29 1.15
CA TRP A 233 12.43 0.90 1.61
C TRP A 233 13.43 0.12 0.78
N LYS A 234 14.40 -0.50 1.45
CA LYS A 234 15.30 -1.48 0.85
C LYS A 234 14.66 -2.86 0.92
N THR A 235 14.78 -3.63 -0.15
CA THR A 235 14.23 -4.99 -0.25
C THR A 235 15.34 -6.04 -0.37
N LYS A 236 15.09 -7.22 0.20
CA LYS A 236 15.90 -8.42 0.03
C LYS A 236 15.00 -9.62 -0.20
N ASP A 237 15.22 -10.31 -1.31
CA ASP A 237 14.62 -11.62 -1.55
C ASP A 237 15.41 -12.65 -0.73
N ILE A 238 14.73 -13.27 0.25
CA ILE A 238 15.33 -14.24 1.17
C ILE A 238 14.81 -15.64 0.89
N SER A 239 14.16 -15.86 -0.27
CA SER A 239 13.52 -17.12 -0.63
C SER A 239 14.51 -18.26 -0.84
N SER A 240 15.72 -17.96 -1.34
CA SER A 240 16.77 -18.97 -1.57
C SER A 240 17.33 -19.59 -0.28
N ASP A 241 17.15 -18.92 0.86
CA ASP A 241 17.57 -19.45 2.17
C ASP A 241 16.56 -20.46 2.74
N TRP A 242 15.42 -20.63 2.08
CA TRP A 242 14.42 -21.64 2.41
C TRP A 242 14.76 -22.95 1.70
N LYS A 243 15.38 -23.89 2.41
CA LYS A 243 15.32 -25.29 1.99
C LYS A 243 13.89 -25.77 2.23
N PHE A 244 13.13 -25.95 1.16
CA PHE A 244 11.69 -26.28 1.20
C PHE A 244 11.39 -27.51 2.07
N ASP A 245 12.31 -28.48 2.10
CA ASP A 245 12.16 -29.77 2.79
C ASP A 245 12.60 -29.76 4.27
N GLU A 246 13.16 -28.67 4.80
CA GLU A 246 13.56 -28.61 6.21
C GLU A 246 12.50 -27.85 7.05
N PRO A 247 12.12 -28.37 8.24
CA PRO A 247 11.12 -27.77 9.13
C PRO A 247 11.66 -26.57 9.92
N GLN A 248 12.77 -25.96 9.49
CA GLN A 248 13.50 -25.02 10.33
C GLN A 248 13.08 -23.57 10.07
N ASN A 249 12.89 -22.84 11.18
CA ASN A 249 12.79 -21.39 11.19
C ASN A 249 14.10 -20.79 10.66
N ILE A 250 14.01 -19.60 10.08
CA ILE A 250 15.14 -19.01 9.37
C ILE A 250 15.75 -17.90 10.19
N THR A 251 17.09 -17.88 10.16
CA THR A 251 17.89 -16.78 10.66
C THR A 251 18.52 -16.05 9.47
N TYR A 252 18.28 -14.74 9.34
CA TYR A 252 18.77 -13.96 8.21
C TYR A 252 19.53 -12.71 8.66
N PRO A 253 20.80 -12.51 8.22
CA PRO A 253 21.57 -11.32 8.54
C PRO A 253 21.32 -10.17 7.56
N ILE A 254 21.06 -8.98 8.07
CA ILE A 254 21.16 -7.72 7.31
C ILE A 254 22.48 -7.06 7.67
N THR A 255 23.29 -6.71 6.68
CA THR A 255 24.60 -6.05 6.85
C THR A 255 24.62 -4.64 6.24
N GLN A 256 25.73 -3.92 6.41
CA GLN A 256 25.94 -2.57 5.87
C GLN A 256 24.94 -1.54 6.43
N LEU A 257 24.61 -1.67 7.71
CA LEU A 257 23.78 -0.71 8.43
C LEU A 257 24.65 0.36 9.08
N GLU A 258 24.08 1.53 9.30
CA GLU A 258 24.76 2.59 10.05
C GLU A 258 24.74 2.33 11.57
N PRO A 259 25.84 2.60 12.29
CA PRO A 259 25.88 2.52 13.75
C PRO A 259 24.90 3.44 14.47
N ASN A 260 24.44 3.02 15.65
CA ASN A 260 23.50 3.75 16.51
C ASN A 260 22.26 4.29 15.79
N THR A 261 21.81 3.61 14.73
CA THR A 261 20.73 4.07 13.85
C THR A 261 19.53 3.17 14.01
N GLN A 262 18.34 3.78 14.07
CA GLN A 262 17.08 3.05 14.19
C GLN A 262 16.53 2.71 12.81
N TYR A 263 16.12 1.45 12.66
CA TYR A 263 15.53 0.89 11.45
C TYR A 263 14.15 0.33 11.76
N ALA A 264 13.27 0.42 10.79
CA ALA A 264 12.03 -0.33 10.73
C ALA A 264 12.19 -1.49 9.75
N PHE A 265 11.55 -2.63 10.02
CA PHE A 265 11.55 -3.76 9.10
C PHE A 265 10.25 -4.56 9.18
N TYR A 266 9.93 -5.27 8.11
CA TYR A 266 8.89 -6.30 8.07
C TYR A 266 9.21 -7.32 6.98
N VAL A 267 8.57 -8.48 7.04
CA VAL A 267 8.69 -9.53 6.02
C VAL A 267 7.33 -9.78 5.40
N LYS A 268 7.30 -9.91 4.07
CA LYS A 268 6.15 -10.39 3.30
C LYS A 268 6.48 -11.74 2.70
N THR A 269 5.52 -12.63 2.65
CA THR A 269 5.61 -13.88 1.90
C THR A 269 4.39 -14.08 1.03
N TYR A 270 4.55 -14.77 -0.09
CA TYR A 270 3.51 -14.98 -1.09
C TYR A 270 3.34 -16.47 -1.36
N THR A 271 2.11 -16.93 -1.48
CA THR A 271 1.78 -18.26 -2.01
C THR A 271 1.38 -18.16 -3.48
N ILE A 272 1.31 -19.32 -4.14
CA ILE A 272 0.79 -19.45 -5.51
C ILE A 272 -0.70 -19.03 -5.56
N ASP A 273 -1.46 -19.32 -4.51
CA ASP A 273 -2.89 -19.02 -4.41
C ASP A 273 -3.18 -17.59 -3.90
N SER A 274 -2.21 -16.67 -4.01
CA SER A 274 -2.35 -15.26 -3.63
C SER A 274 -2.72 -15.03 -2.15
N PHE A 275 -2.29 -15.91 -1.24
CA PHE A 275 -2.20 -15.59 0.18
C PHE A 275 -0.90 -14.84 0.41
N ALA A 276 -0.94 -13.76 1.19
CA ALA A 276 0.29 -13.23 1.77
C ALA A 276 0.25 -13.26 3.27
N LEU A 277 1.37 -13.64 3.85
CA LEU A 277 1.63 -13.34 5.24
C LEU A 277 2.51 -12.12 5.30
N LYS A 278 2.18 -11.23 6.21
CA LYS A 278 2.94 -10.02 6.46
C LYS A 278 3.21 -9.96 7.95
N SER A 279 4.44 -9.69 8.33
CA SER A 279 4.72 -9.40 9.73
C SER A 279 4.25 -8.00 10.10
N GLY A 280 3.97 -7.77 11.38
CA GLY A 280 3.95 -6.41 11.89
C GLY A 280 5.27 -5.70 11.61
N VAL A 281 5.24 -4.39 11.37
CA VAL A 281 6.44 -3.56 11.32
C VAL A 281 7.08 -3.57 12.70
N GLN A 282 8.34 -3.96 12.74
CA GLN A 282 9.17 -3.97 13.94
C GLN A 282 10.32 -3.01 13.80
N TYR A 283 10.90 -2.66 14.95
CA TYR A 283 11.97 -1.67 15.01
C TYR A 283 13.17 -2.25 15.75
N PHE A 284 14.36 -1.89 15.28
CA PHE A 284 15.60 -2.14 16.00
C PHE A 284 16.54 -0.95 15.86
N ARG A 285 17.48 -0.84 16.80
CA ARG A 285 18.57 0.12 16.73
C ARG A 285 19.88 -0.66 16.73
N THR A 286 20.74 -0.36 15.76
CA THR A 286 22.10 -0.91 15.72
C THR A 286 22.91 -0.42 16.91
N LEU A 287 23.93 -1.18 17.30
CA LEU A 287 24.79 -0.80 18.42
C LEU A 287 25.65 0.41 18.06
N PRO A 288 26.10 1.18 19.08
CA PRO A 288 27.10 2.21 18.87
C PRO A 288 28.41 1.66 18.29
N SER A 289 29.13 2.49 17.55
CA SER A 289 30.48 2.21 17.04
C SER A 289 31.46 3.29 17.46
N LYS A 290 32.74 3.11 17.14
CA LYS A 290 33.77 4.11 17.41
C LYS A 290 33.41 5.44 16.72
N PRO A 291 33.46 6.59 17.42
CA PRO A 291 33.27 7.88 16.78
C PRO A 291 34.43 8.19 15.82
N THR A 292 34.18 9.09 14.88
CA THR A 292 35.24 9.71 14.08
C THR A 292 36.16 10.58 14.95
N PHE A 293 37.25 11.10 14.38
CA PHE A 293 38.16 11.96 15.12
C PHE A 293 37.52 13.32 15.47
N PRO A 294 37.80 13.88 16.66
CA PRO A 294 37.46 15.27 16.97
C PRO A 294 38.06 16.22 15.94
N THR A 295 37.38 17.32 15.66
CA THR A 295 37.80 18.27 14.63
C THR A 295 38.34 19.56 15.24
N LYS A 296 39.10 20.34 14.46
CA LYS A 296 39.62 21.66 14.88
C LYS A 296 40.39 21.65 16.22
N LEU A 297 41.23 20.63 16.43
CA LEU A 297 42.12 20.63 17.60
C LEU A 297 43.09 21.81 17.51
N SER A 298 43.10 22.64 18.55
CA SER A 298 44.00 23.77 18.71
C SER A 298 44.54 23.80 20.14
N GLY A 299 45.78 24.25 20.28
CA GLY A 299 46.44 24.41 21.57
C GLY A 299 47.06 25.81 21.67
N ILE A 300 46.80 26.50 22.77
CA ILE A 300 47.38 27.81 23.08
C ILE A 300 48.21 27.65 24.35
N SER A 301 49.48 28.06 24.30
CA SER A 301 50.32 28.13 25.50
C SER A 301 49.87 29.33 26.32
N GLU A 302 49.38 29.07 27.52
CA GLU A 302 48.95 30.12 28.46
C GLU A 302 50.13 30.53 29.35
N THR A 303 50.96 29.56 29.74
CA THR A 303 52.19 29.78 30.49
C THR A 303 53.31 28.87 29.98
N SER A 304 54.51 29.01 30.55
CA SER A 304 55.65 28.12 30.27
C SER A 304 55.41 26.64 30.64
N SER A 305 54.37 26.34 31.42
CA SER A 305 54.04 24.97 31.87
C SER A 305 52.58 24.56 31.61
N SER A 306 51.76 25.40 30.99
CA SER A 306 50.36 25.10 30.71
C SER A 306 49.95 25.37 29.27
N ILE A 307 49.13 24.47 28.73
CA ILE A 307 48.55 24.55 27.40
C ILE A 307 47.05 24.37 27.52
N THR A 308 46.28 25.29 26.97
CA THR A 308 44.83 25.15 26.84
C THR A 308 44.49 24.54 25.49
N LEU A 309 43.83 23.40 25.51
CA LEU A 309 43.38 22.68 24.32
C LEU A 309 41.89 22.97 24.06
N LYS A 310 41.54 23.24 22.80
CA LYS A 310 40.16 23.40 22.33
C LYS A 310 39.96 22.55 21.07
N TRP A 311 38.84 21.85 20.99
CA TRP A 311 38.44 21.06 19.83
C TRP A 311 36.91 21.05 19.68
N ASN A 312 36.47 20.71 18.48
CA ASN A 312 35.07 20.46 18.16
C ASN A 312 34.74 18.96 18.30
N PRO A 313 33.46 18.60 18.53
CA PRO A 313 33.02 17.22 18.50
C PRO A 313 33.35 16.50 17.19
N PRO A 314 33.40 15.15 17.19
CA PRO A 314 33.54 14.37 15.98
C PRO A 314 32.32 14.57 15.06
N LEU A 315 32.55 14.57 13.75
CA LEU A 315 31.47 14.78 12.76
C LEU A 315 30.42 13.66 12.82
N ILE A 316 30.88 12.43 13.05
CA ILE A 316 30.03 11.24 13.22
C ILE A 316 30.38 10.64 14.58
N SER A 317 29.45 10.70 15.52
CA SER A 317 29.65 10.17 16.88
C SER A 317 29.35 8.68 16.99
N ASN A 318 28.56 8.12 16.08
CA ASN A 318 28.12 6.71 16.10
C ASN A 318 27.51 6.28 17.45
N GLY A 319 26.93 7.21 18.21
CA GLY A 319 26.56 6.98 19.61
C GLY A 319 26.44 8.25 20.44
N LYS A 320 26.02 8.08 21.69
CA LYS A 320 26.17 9.12 22.73
C LYS A 320 27.63 9.14 23.18
N LEU A 321 28.28 10.30 23.09
CA LEU A 321 29.67 10.46 23.54
C LEU A 321 29.74 10.40 25.07
N GLU A 322 30.63 9.58 25.60
CA GLU A 322 30.81 9.39 27.04
C GLU A 322 31.98 10.21 27.58
N LYS A 323 33.16 10.14 26.95
CA LYS A 323 34.38 10.86 27.36
C LYS A 323 35.33 11.13 26.20
N TYR A 324 36.24 12.08 26.40
CA TYR A 324 37.40 12.32 25.55
C TYR A 324 38.66 11.84 26.26
N ILE A 325 39.56 11.16 25.54
CA ILE A 325 40.86 10.71 26.06
C ILE A 325 41.94 11.52 25.37
N ILE A 326 42.79 12.19 26.14
CA ILE A 326 43.84 13.07 25.65
C ILE A 326 45.19 12.44 25.99
N HIS A 327 46.05 12.31 24.98
CA HIS A 327 47.42 11.83 25.13
C HIS A 327 48.38 12.93 24.69
N GLY A 328 49.39 13.21 25.51
CA GLY A 328 50.48 14.13 25.19
C GLY A 328 51.83 13.43 25.32
N TYR A 329 52.75 13.70 24.41
CA TYR A 329 54.11 13.18 24.45
C TYR A 329 55.11 14.32 24.24
N LYS A 330 56.24 14.25 24.97
CA LYS A 330 57.34 15.22 24.81
C LYS A 330 58.09 14.90 23.52
N GLN A 331 57.95 15.75 22.51
CA GLN A 331 58.76 15.65 21.30
C GLN A 331 60.16 16.20 21.56
N LYS A 332 61.21 15.43 21.20
CA LYS A 332 62.59 15.93 21.24
C LYS A 332 62.75 17.00 20.17
N MET A 333 63.51 18.04 20.49
CA MET A 333 63.81 19.10 19.53
C MET A 333 64.56 18.51 18.34
N ASP A 334 64.02 18.68 17.14
CA ASP A 334 64.71 18.35 15.90
C ASP A 334 65.59 19.55 15.52
N LEU A 335 66.90 19.45 15.80
CA LEU A 335 67.84 20.52 15.49
C LEU A 335 67.94 20.78 13.99
N ALA A 336 67.73 19.79 13.12
CA ALA A 336 67.84 19.97 11.68
C ALA A 336 66.70 20.85 11.14
N PHE A 337 65.47 20.65 11.62
CA PHE A 337 64.31 21.47 11.23
C PHE A 337 64.37 22.92 11.75
N TYR A 338 65.07 23.15 12.86
CA TYR A 338 65.20 24.48 13.47
C TYR A 338 66.27 25.34 12.80
N LEU A 339 67.34 24.72 12.29
CA LEU A 339 68.46 25.42 11.67
C LEU A 339 68.23 25.76 10.18
N ASP A 340 67.22 25.17 9.53
CA ASP A 340 66.92 25.36 8.10
C ASP A 340 65.84 26.46 7.85
N ARG A 341 65.47 27.23 8.90
CA ARG A 341 64.34 28.18 8.89
C ARG A 341 64.73 29.66 8.75
N ASP A 342 66.02 29.96 8.62
CA ASP A 342 66.56 31.33 8.51
C ASP A 342 67.19 31.62 7.14
#